data_AF-A0A359FQQ7-F1
#
_entry.id   AF-A0A359FQQ7-F1
#
_cell.length_a   1.000
_cell.length_b   1.000
_cell.length_c   1.000
_cell.angle_alpha   90.00
_cell.angle_beta   90.00
_cell.angle_gamma   90.00
#
_symmetry.space_group_name_H-M   'P 1'
#
loop_
_entity.id
_entity.type
_entity.pdbx_description
1 polymer ?
#
loop_
_entity_poly.entity_id
_entity_poly.type
_entity_poly.pdbx_seq_one_letter_code
_entity_poly.pdbx_strand_id
1 'polypeptide(L)'
;MVDFMESGSWIKLSSNPRQRNNKVSVLINFVLKMPKESEITPLPVRMLIMCTKGVCSIVSVALIIPASLISRESVCDFPENEVDKITMSTKNKFFTPVKFLKKTRYLQPANCFNLILTFCKKEDYKMQIKHQKTYRNLFFDLDRTLWDFKTNSEVTLNELIARHIPELSQRFQEFLDLFYRINDNLWNQYENGILKKEVLRTKRFEDTFAQMGIHANGLSQKMSDDYITESPLKTALFPHTHETLSYLNEKGYRLFLITNGFTEVQVVKIKHSSLEPYFEKMITSEEAGYQKPHRKIFEYALKNTHSRKKESIMIGDDLENDIFGARRFGIDTVFFNPEKIKYQQQTTFEIQSLADLRTIF
;
A
#
# COMPACT_ATOMS: atom_id res chain seq x y z
N MET A 1 -35.69 12.02 12.09
CA MET A 1 -35.18 10.71 12.54
C MET A 1 -33.72 10.60 12.13
N VAL A 2 -32.83 10.27 13.07
CA VAL A 2 -31.45 9.90 12.77
C VAL A 2 -31.43 8.38 12.69
N ASP A 3 -31.30 7.84 11.48
CA ASP A 3 -31.11 6.41 11.27
C ASP A 3 -29.64 6.09 11.47
N PHE A 4 -29.34 5.18 12.39
CA PHE A 4 -27.98 4.71 12.70
C PHE A 4 -27.79 3.37 12.01
N MET A 5 -26.80 3.25 11.12
CA MET A 5 -26.44 1.97 10.53
C MET A 5 -25.73 1.08 11.55
N GLU A 6 -26.09 -0.20 11.58
CA GLU A 6 -25.36 -1.24 12.30
C GLU A 6 -23.95 -1.38 11.70
N SER A 7 -22.93 -1.09 12.51
CA SER A 7 -21.58 -1.59 12.28
C SER A 7 -21.38 -2.73 13.27
N GLY A 8 -20.79 -3.85 12.83
CA GLY A 8 -20.86 -5.16 13.49
C GLY A 8 -20.51 -5.25 14.98
N SER A 9 -19.89 -4.21 15.57
CA SER A 9 -19.47 -4.16 16.97
C SER A 9 -20.42 -3.39 17.92
N TRP A 10 -21.45 -2.70 17.39
CA TRP A 10 -22.30 -1.78 18.17
C TRP A 10 -23.80 -2.01 17.94
N ILE A 11 -24.56 -2.17 19.03
CA ILE A 11 -26.03 -2.27 18.97
C ILE A 11 -26.65 -1.05 19.65
N LYS A 12 -27.51 -0.31 18.94
CA LYS A 12 -28.29 0.81 19.50
C LYS A 12 -29.49 0.25 20.28
N LEU A 13 -29.57 0.54 21.58
CA LEU A 13 -30.68 0.06 22.43
C LEU A 13 -31.84 1.06 22.48
N SER A 14 -31.56 2.35 22.66
CA SER A 14 -32.59 3.38 22.76
C SER A 14 -32.02 4.78 22.54
N SER A 15 -32.89 5.71 22.16
CA SER A 15 -32.56 7.14 22.09
C SER A 15 -33.70 7.97 22.68
N ASN A 16 -33.37 8.92 23.56
CA ASN A 16 -34.35 9.76 24.22
C ASN A 16 -34.06 11.25 23.95
N PRO A 17 -34.68 11.86 22.93
CA PRO A 17 -34.45 13.25 22.56
C PRO A 17 -35.20 14.21 23.50
N ARG A 18 -34.55 15.31 23.88
CA ARG A 18 -35.14 16.44 24.61
C ARG A 18 -34.80 17.73 23.88
N GLN A 19 -35.76 18.64 23.75
CA GLN A 19 -35.56 19.92 23.06
C GLN A 19 -35.81 21.08 24.03
N ARG A 20 -34.87 22.03 24.08
CA ARG A 20 -35.00 23.26 24.88
C ARG A 20 -34.20 24.38 24.22
N ASN A 21 -34.82 25.55 24.00
CA ASN A 21 -34.19 26.77 23.46
C ASN A 21 -33.32 26.54 22.21
N ASN A 22 -33.90 25.99 21.13
CA ASN A 22 -33.19 25.67 19.86
C ASN A 22 -31.99 24.71 19.99
N LYS A 23 -31.87 24.02 21.14
CA LYS A 23 -30.94 22.92 21.35
C LYS A 23 -31.71 21.62 21.48
N VAL A 24 -31.26 20.60 20.76
CA VAL A 24 -31.77 19.23 20.89
C VAL A 24 -30.68 18.42 21.59
N SER A 25 -30.96 17.85 22.75
CA SER A 25 -30.11 16.85 23.37
C SER A 25 -30.67 15.46 23.07
N VAL A 26 -29.80 14.52 22.70
CA VAL A 26 -30.18 13.13 22.50
C VAL A 26 -29.30 12.29 23.40
N LEU A 27 -29.91 11.59 24.36
CA LEU A 27 -29.24 10.53 25.09
C LEU A 27 -29.38 9.24 24.28
N ILE A 28 -28.27 8.60 23.93
CA ILE A 28 -28.28 7.32 23.23
C ILE A 28 -27.60 6.26 24.09
N ASN A 29 -28.28 5.12 24.24
CA ASN A 29 -27.72 3.93 24.88
C ASN A 29 -27.28 2.96 23.80
N PHE A 30 -26.01 2.55 23.85
CA PHE A 30 -25.44 1.51 22.99
C PHE A 30 -24.91 0.35 23.83
N VAL A 31 -24.69 -0.77 23.16
CA VAL A 31 -23.90 -1.89 23.67
C VAL A 31 -22.69 -2.08 22.78
N LEU A 32 -21.50 -2.10 23.40
CA LEU A 32 -20.26 -2.51 22.76
C LEU A 32 -20.07 -4.01 22.94
N LYS A 33 -19.85 -4.73 21.83
CA LYS A 33 -19.43 -6.13 21.85
C LYS A 33 -17.90 -6.19 21.85
N MET A 34 -17.32 -6.56 22.98
CA MET A 34 -15.87 -6.84 23.07
C MET A 34 -15.62 -8.33 22.82
N PRO A 35 -14.72 -8.72 21.91
CA PRO A 35 -14.28 -10.10 21.82
C PRO A 35 -13.36 -10.43 22.99
N LYS A 36 -13.77 -11.37 23.85
CA LYS A 36 -12.84 -12.17 24.65
C LYS A 36 -12.95 -13.62 24.18
N GLU A 37 -11.82 -14.31 24.18
CA GLU A 37 -11.76 -15.75 23.91
C GLU A 37 -12.84 -16.46 24.73
N SER A 38 -13.88 -16.93 24.02
CA SER A 38 -15.05 -17.71 24.46
C SER A 38 -16.31 -17.04 25.05
N GLU A 39 -16.39 -15.74 25.35
CA GLU A 39 -17.68 -15.09 25.72
C GLU A 39 -17.79 -13.61 25.26
N ILE A 40 -18.95 -13.24 24.71
CA ILE A 40 -19.30 -11.86 24.35
C ILE A 40 -19.95 -11.19 25.58
N THR A 41 -19.24 -10.29 26.26
CA THR A 41 -19.85 -9.46 27.32
C THR A 41 -20.31 -8.11 26.76
N PRO A 42 -21.63 -7.84 26.70
CA PRO A 42 -22.15 -6.55 26.26
C PRO A 42 -21.90 -5.45 27.31
N LEU A 43 -21.18 -4.38 26.93
CA LEU A 43 -20.94 -3.23 27.82
C LEU A 43 -21.86 -2.05 27.48
N PRO A 44 -22.66 -1.53 28.44
CA PRO A 44 -23.51 -0.37 28.21
C PRO A 44 -22.71 0.92 28.06
N VAL A 45 -23.01 1.66 27.00
CA VAL A 45 -22.40 2.97 26.68
C VAL A 45 -23.50 4.02 26.57
N ARG A 46 -23.33 5.13 27.29
CA ARG A 46 -24.22 6.31 27.22
C ARG A 46 -23.52 7.44 26.49
N MET A 47 -24.14 7.96 25.44
CA MET A 47 -23.68 9.18 24.77
C MET A 47 -24.71 10.30 24.89
N LEU A 48 -24.25 11.49 25.26
CA LEU A 48 -25.04 12.72 25.19
C LEU A 48 -24.59 13.54 23.98
N ILE A 49 -25.49 13.73 23.02
CA ILE A 49 -25.26 14.56 21.85
C ILE A 49 -26.08 15.82 21.99
N MET A 50 -25.47 16.98 21.78
CA MET A 50 -26.19 18.24 21.66
C MET A 50 -26.13 18.75 20.23
N CYS A 51 -27.29 19.10 19.69
CA CYS A 51 -27.43 19.71 18.38
C CYS A 51 -27.95 21.14 18.52
N THR A 52 -27.26 22.09 17.89
CA THR A 52 -27.66 23.50 17.81
C THR A 52 -27.53 23.99 16.38
N LYS A 53 -28.60 24.55 15.81
CA LYS A 53 -28.60 25.13 14.44
C LYS A 53 -28.00 24.20 13.37
N GLY A 54 -28.32 22.91 13.42
CA GLY A 54 -27.87 21.92 12.43
C GLY A 54 -26.46 21.38 12.61
N VAL A 55 -25.76 21.77 13.69
CA VAL A 55 -24.47 21.19 14.09
C VAL A 55 -24.67 20.34 15.34
N CYS A 56 -24.23 19.08 15.30
CA CYS A 56 -24.27 18.17 16.44
C CYS A 56 -22.85 17.93 16.98
N SER A 57 -22.73 17.84 18.30
CA SER A 57 -21.47 17.54 18.98
C SER A 57 -21.72 16.53 20.10
N ILE A 58 -20.83 15.55 20.24
CA ILE A 58 -20.80 14.66 21.40
C ILE A 58 -20.30 15.48 22.57
N VAL A 59 -21.10 15.55 23.63
CA VAL A 59 -20.80 16.34 24.83
C VAL A 59 -20.29 15.46 25.97
N SER A 60 -20.74 14.20 26.00
CA SER A 60 -20.30 13.22 27.00
C SER A 60 -20.47 11.81 26.45
N VAL A 61 -19.53 10.93 26.84
CA VAL A 61 -19.60 9.48 26.67
C VAL A 61 -19.30 8.86 28.03
N ALA A 62 -20.14 7.95 28.50
CA ALA A 62 -19.96 7.21 29.74
C ALA A 62 -20.04 5.70 29.47
N LEU A 63 -19.01 4.97 29.89
CA LEU A 63 -18.98 3.51 29.89
C LEU A 63 -19.45 3.03 31.26
N ILE A 64 -20.43 2.13 31.31
CA ILE A 64 -20.91 1.56 32.57
C ILE A 64 -20.33 0.14 32.68
N ILE A 65 -19.33 -0.03 33.55
CA ILE A 65 -18.72 -1.34 33.81
C ILE A 65 -19.38 -1.96 35.05
N PRO A 66 -19.99 -3.16 34.95
CA PRO A 66 -20.45 -3.93 36.10
C PRO A 66 -19.32 -4.16 37.11
N ALA A 67 -19.59 -3.96 38.41
CA ALA A 67 -18.59 -4.14 39.47
C ALA A 67 -17.99 -5.55 39.50
N SER A 68 -18.73 -6.56 39.02
CA SER A 68 -18.28 -7.95 38.90
C SER A 68 -17.17 -8.18 37.87
N LEU A 69 -16.97 -7.27 36.91
CA LEU A 69 -15.92 -7.35 35.89
C LEU A 69 -14.63 -6.63 36.29
N ILE A 70 -14.61 -6.02 37.47
CA ILE A 70 -13.47 -5.25 37.98
C ILE A 70 -12.73 -6.11 39.01
N SER A 71 -11.66 -6.80 38.60
CA SER A 71 -10.76 -7.46 39.56
C SER A 71 -9.92 -6.40 40.29
N ARG A 72 -9.66 -6.58 41.59
CA ARG A 72 -9.00 -5.60 42.46
C ARG A 72 -7.58 -5.15 42.04
N GLU A 73 -7.02 -5.71 40.98
CA GLU A 73 -5.69 -5.34 40.44
C GLU A 73 -5.69 -4.99 38.94
N SER A 74 -6.86 -4.81 38.31
CA SER A 74 -6.93 -4.46 36.89
C SER A 74 -6.89 -2.95 36.66
N VAL A 75 -5.70 -2.42 36.38
CA VAL A 75 -5.55 -1.18 35.62
C VAL A 75 -6.00 -1.49 34.19
N CYS A 76 -7.13 -0.93 33.74
CA CYS A 76 -7.47 -0.96 32.32
C CYS A 76 -6.50 -0.05 31.56
N ASP A 77 -5.35 -0.59 31.15
CA ASP A 77 -4.54 0.02 30.11
C ASP A 77 -5.28 -0.19 28.78
N PHE A 78 -5.90 0.89 28.29
CA PHE A 78 -6.32 0.94 26.90
C PHE A 78 -5.08 1.20 26.05
N PRO A 79 -4.66 0.28 25.16
CA PRO A 79 -3.59 0.57 24.22
C PRO A 79 -3.99 1.81 23.40
N GLU A 80 -3.08 2.78 23.26
CA GLU A 80 -3.32 4.07 22.56
C GLU A 80 -3.79 3.89 21.10
N ASN A 81 -3.76 2.66 20.57
CA ASN A 81 -3.97 2.34 19.18
C ASN A 81 -5.25 1.53 18.89
N GLU A 82 -6.06 1.15 19.89
CA GLU A 82 -7.33 0.42 19.68
C GLU A 82 -8.55 1.15 20.26
N VAL A 83 -8.76 2.40 19.85
CA VAL A 83 -10.07 3.03 20.04
C VAL A 83 -10.70 3.22 18.66
N ASP A 84 -11.64 2.34 18.34
CA ASP A 84 -12.42 2.40 17.11
C ASP A 84 -13.07 3.78 16.95
N LYS A 85 -12.88 4.33 15.76
CA LYS A 85 -13.40 5.63 15.32
C LYS A 85 -14.93 5.58 15.27
N ILE A 86 -15.60 6.22 16.22
CA ILE A 86 -17.06 6.44 16.12
C ILE A 86 -17.32 7.40 14.95
N THR A 87 -17.98 6.89 13.90
CA THR A 87 -18.43 7.70 12.75
C THR A 87 -19.94 7.86 12.83
N MET A 88 -20.43 9.09 12.97
CA MET A 88 -21.86 9.39 12.96
C MET A 88 -22.27 9.94 11.59
N SER A 89 -23.23 9.28 10.95
CA SER A 89 -23.90 9.76 9.74
C SER A 89 -25.26 10.35 10.10
N THR A 90 -25.53 11.57 9.64
CA THR A 90 -26.90 12.06 9.44
C THR A 90 -27.07 12.34 7.96
N LYS A 91 -28.29 12.18 7.45
CA LYS A 91 -28.72 12.09 6.04
C LYS A 91 -28.15 13.09 5.00
N ASN A 92 -27.17 13.93 5.29
CA ASN A 92 -26.29 14.58 4.29
C ASN A 92 -24.96 15.16 4.83
N LYS A 93 -24.41 14.74 5.98
CA LYS A 93 -23.08 15.20 6.46
C LYS A 93 -22.35 14.12 7.26
N PHE A 94 -21.10 13.84 6.89
CA PHE A 94 -20.15 13.00 7.64
C PHE A 94 -19.47 13.85 8.73
N PHE A 95 -19.41 13.34 9.97
CA PHE A 95 -18.65 13.96 11.07
C PHE A 95 -17.33 13.20 11.31
N THR A 96 -16.31 13.94 11.75
CA THR A 96 -14.93 13.47 11.99
C THR A 96 -14.83 12.58 13.24
N PRO A 97 -13.92 11.58 13.27
CA PRO A 97 -13.64 10.80 14.48
C PRO A 97 -13.11 11.64 15.63
N VAL A 98 -13.62 11.41 16.83
CA VAL A 98 -13.13 12.01 18.08
C VAL A 98 -11.93 11.19 18.59
N LYS A 99 -10.75 11.82 18.71
CA LYS A 99 -9.62 11.24 19.47
C LYS A 99 -9.85 11.48 20.95
N PHE A 100 -9.81 10.42 21.76
CA PHE A 100 -9.74 10.53 23.22
C PHE A 100 -8.33 10.96 23.60
N LEU A 101 -8.18 12.05 24.35
CA LEU A 101 -6.89 12.53 24.82
C LEU A 101 -6.91 12.82 26.33
N LYS A 102 -5.95 12.18 27.00
CA LYS A 102 -5.37 12.37 28.34
C LYS A 102 -6.00 11.66 29.57
N LYS A 103 -5.09 10.99 30.28
CA LYS A 103 -5.19 10.44 31.66
C LYS A 103 -5.66 11.49 32.65
N THR A 104 -6.64 11.12 33.48
CA THR A 104 -6.88 11.76 34.79
C THR A 104 -6.85 10.69 35.87
N ARG A 105 -5.83 10.73 36.74
CA ARG A 105 -5.83 10.04 38.05
C ARG A 105 -6.72 10.82 39.00
N TYR A 106 -7.60 10.19 39.80
CA TYR A 106 -7.97 10.64 41.16
C TYR A 106 -8.64 9.51 41.98
N LEU A 107 -8.52 9.64 43.30
CA LEU A 107 -8.57 8.64 44.40
C LEU A 107 -10.00 8.22 44.87
N GLN A 108 -10.06 7.06 45.55
CA GLN A 108 -11.19 6.38 46.23
C GLN A 108 -11.79 7.13 47.46
N PRO A 109 -12.88 6.64 48.12
CA PRO A 109 -13.89 5.64 47.71
C PRO A 109 -15.35 6.09 47.92
N ALA A 110 -16.26 5.75 46.99
CA ALA A 110 -17.64 5.32 47.28
C ALA A 110 -18.38 5.05 45.95
N ASN A 111 -18.78 3.80 45.78
CA ASN A 111 -19.80 3.24 44.88
C ASN A 111 -20.32 4.14 43.72
N CYS A 112 -20.01 3.70 42.49
CA CYS A 112 -20.33 4.27 41.16
C CYS A 112 -19.26 5.24 40.60
N PHE A 113 -18.44 4.75 39.67
CA PHE A 113 -17.51 5.57 38.90
C PHE A 113 -18.21 6.19 37.69
N ASN A 114 -18.33 7.52 37.67
CA ASN A 114 -18.66 8.28 36.46
C ASN A 114 -17.36 8.76 35.82
N LEU A 115 -16.96 8.20 34.68
CA LEU A 115 -15.88 8.76 33.87
C LEU A 115 -16.43 9.96 33.09
N ILE A 116 -16.20 11.18 33.58
CA ILE A 116 -16.58 12.42 32.88
C ILE A 116 -15.40 12.89 32.03
N LEU A 117 -15.45 12.62 30.72
CA LEU A 117 -14.51 13.19 29.77
C LEU A 117 -14.90 14.64 29.45
N THR A 118 -14.06 15.59 29.86
CA THR A 118 -14.29 17.03 29.63
C THR A 118 -13.48 17.49 28.43
N PHE A 119 -14.11 17.97 27.36
CA PHE A 119 -13.41 18.56 26.21
C PHE A 119 -13.13 20.06 26.44
N CYS A 120 -11.88 20.47 26.21
CA CYS A 120 -11.42 21.86 26.38
C CYS A 120 -11.89 22.78 25.23
N LYS A 121 -12.05 24.08 25.54
CA LYS A 121 -12.64 25.10 24.65
C LYS A 121 -11.80 25.40 23.39
N LYS A 122 -12.48 25.33 22.25
CA LYS A 122 -12.59 26.35 21.17
C LYS A 122 -11.43 27.35 20.99
N GLU A 123 -10.43 27.00 20.19
CA GLU A 123 -9.64 27.94 19.38
C GLU A 123 -9.49 27.41 17.95
N ASP A 124 -9.30 28.32 16.99
CA ASP A 124 -9.68 28.26 15.58
C ASP A 124 -8.98 27.18 14.71
N TYR A 125 -9.59 26.00 14.60
CA TYR A 125 -9.26 25.06 13.52
C TYR A 125 -10.13 25.32 12.28
N LYS A 126 -9.55 25.98 11.27
CA LYS A 126 -10.09 25.94 9.89
C LYS A 126 -10.01 24.50 9.38
N MET A 127 -11.11 23.78 9.50
CA MET A 127 -11.26 22.37 9.13
C MET A 127 -11.27 22.24 7.59
N GLN A 128 -10.13 21.86 6.99
CA GLN A 128 -10.10 21.39 5.61
C GLN A 128 -10.72 19.99 5.57
N ILE A 129 -11.85 19.84 4.87
CA ILE A 129 -12.43 18.54 4.55
C ILE A 129 -11.43 17.84 3.61
N LYS A 130 -10.56 16.98 4.13
CA LYS A 130 -9.79 16.05 3.30
C LYS A 130 -10.80 15.03 2.77
N HIS A 131 -11.22 15.20 1.51
CA HIS A 131 -11.89 14.13 0.77
C HIS A 131 -11.04 12.86 0.92
N GLN A 132 -11.65 11.79 1.45
CA GLN A 132 -11.04 10.47 1.44
C GLN A 132 -10.82 10.13 -0.03
N LYS A 133 -9.55 10.04 -0.45
CA LYS A 133 -9.21 9.81 -1.86
C LYS A 133 -9.78 8.45 -2.27
N THR A 134 -10.60 8.45 -3.31
CA THR A 134 -11.10 7.23 -3.94
C THR A 134 -10.24 6.94 -5.15
N TYR A 135 -9.30 6.02 -5.01
CA TYR A 135 -8.49 5.56 -6.14
C TYR A 135 -9.38 4.80 -7.12
N ARG A 136 -9.05 4.90 -8.41
CA ARG A 136 -9.71 4.15 -9.50
C ARG A 136 -8.71 3.52 -10.45
N ASN A 137 -7.51 4.08 -10.53
CA ASN A 137 -6.47 3.70 -11.47
C ASN A 137 -5.23 3.27 -10.69
N LEU A 138 -4.82 2.02 -10.84
CA LEU A 138 -3.68 1.43 -10.17
C LEU A 138 -2.59 1.20 -11.22
N PHE A 139 -1.47 1.90 -11.08
CA PHE A 139 -0.31 1.75 -11.97
C PHE A 139 0.72 0.88 -11.26
N PHE A 140 1.01 -0.28 -11.83
CA PHE A 140 1.98 -1.23 -11.30
C PHE A 140 3.30 -1.15 -12.07
N ASP A 141 4.41 -1.17 -11.36
CA ASP A 141 5.65 -1.68 -11.94
C ASP A 141 5.54 -3.21 -12.16
N LEU A 142 6.43 -3.75 -13.00
CA LEU A 142 6.46 -5.17 -13.33
C LEU A 142 7.61 -5.91 -12.64
N ASP A 143 8.86 -5.51 -12.88
CA ASP A 143 10.04 -6.28 -12.48
C ASP A 143 10.38 -5.98 -11.02
N ARG A 144 10.54 -7.00 -10.18
CA ARG A 144 10.73 -6.87 -8.71
C ARG A 144 9.48 -6.38 -7.95
N THR A 145 8.38 -6.08 -8.65
CA THR A 145 7.07 -5.82 -8.05
C THR A 145 6.09 -6.98 -8.24
N LEU A 146 5.86 -7.43 -9.49
CA LEU A 146 4.96 -8.54 -9.81
C LEU A 146 5.73 -9.76 -10.31
N TRP A 147 6.64 -9.54 -11.27
CA TRP A 147 7.49 -10.56 -11.85
C TRP A 147 8.78 -10.67 -11.05
N ASP A 148 9.09 -11.87 -10.55
CA ASP A 148 10.26 -12.10 -9.70
C ASP A 148 11.53 -12.10 -10.56
N PHE A 149 12.08 -10.90 -10.74
CA PHE A 149 13.24 -10.70 -11.60
C PHE A 149 14.42 -11.56 -11.18
N LYS A 150 14.67 -11.65 -9.87
CA LYS A 150 15.83 -12.35 -9.33
C LYS A 150 15.75 -13.84 -9.63
N THR A 151 14.66 -14.49 -9.23
CA THR A 151 14.46 -15.93 -9.43
C THR A 151 14.53 -16.30 -10.91
N ASN A 152 13.82 -15.56 -11.77
CA ASN A 152 13.77 -15.85 -13.20
C ASN A 152 15.11 -15.59 -13.91
N SER A 153 15.82 -14.52 -13.54
CA SER A 153 17.17 -14.21 -14.05
C SER A 153 18.16 -15.29 -13.62
N GLU A 154 18.17 -15.69 -12.35
CA GLU A 154 19.06 -16.74 -11.82
C GLU A 154 18.88 -18.07 -12.54
N VAL A 155 17.63 -18.53 -12.68
CA VAL A 155 17.33 -19.77 -13.41
C VAL A 155 17.85 -19.71 -14.84
N THR A 156 17.60 -18.60 -15.54
CA THR A 156 18.05 -18.41 -16.93
C THR A 156 19.57 -18.40 -17.02
N LEU A 157 20.25 -17.61 -16.18
CA LEU A 157 21.71 -17.52 -16.19
C LEU A 157 22.33 -18.87 -15.87
N ASN A 158 21.80 -19.62 -14.91
CA ASN A 158 22.32 -20.95 -14.59
C ASN A 158 22.21 -21.91 -15.79
N GLU A 159 21.08 -21.91 -16.49
CA GLU A 159 20.89 -22.71 -17.71
C GLU A 159 21.85 -22.29 -18.83
N LEU A 160 22.04 -20.98 -19.04
CA LEU A 160 22.95 -20.47 -20.06
C LEU A 160 24.41 -20.79 -19.74
N ILE A 161 24.81 -20.66 -18.47
CA ILE A 161 26.17 -20.98 -18.02
C ILE A 161 26.42 -22.48 -18.18
N ALA A 162 25.50 -23.34 -17.72
CA ALA A 162 25.63 -24.79 -17.90
C ALA A 162 25.69 -25.22 -19.37
N ARG A 163 25.09 -24.45 -20.28
CA ARG A 163 25.06 -24.74 -21.72
C ARG A 163 26.30 -24.25 -22.45
N HIS A 164 26.76 -23.03 -22.14
CA HIS A 164 27.78 -22.34 -22.93
C HIS A 164 29.16 -22.31 -22.28
N ILE A 165 29.23 -22.37 -20.94
CA ILE A 165 30.48 -22.39 -20.17
C ILE A 165 30.32 -23.36 -18.97
N PRO A 166 30.17 -24.67 -19.19
CA PRO A 166 29.89 -25.62 -18.11
C PRO A 166 30.91 -25.56 -16.96
N GLU A 167 32.18 -25.29 -17.27
CA GLU A 167 33.27 -25.12 -16.30
C GLU A 167 33.05 -23.97 -15.31
N LEU A 168 32.23 -22.97 -15.66
CA LEU A 168 31.89 -21.85 -14.79
C LEU A 168 30.80 -22.21 -13.76
N SER A 169 30.12 -23.35 -13.91
CA SER A 169 29.02 -23.77 -13.03
C SER A 169 29.44 -23.90 -11.55
N GLN A 170 30.69 -24.31 -11.27
CA GLN A 170 31.21 -24.39 -9.90
C GLN A 170 31.43 -23.02 -9.24
N ARG A 171 31.56 -21.97 -10.05
CA ARG A 171 31.71 -20.57 -9.62
C ARG A 171 30.47 -19.74 -9.97
N PHE A 172 29.32 -20.40 -10.16
CA PHE A 172 28.10 -19.72 -10.61
C PHE A 172 27.66 -18.61 -9.64
N GLN A 173 27.78 -18.82 -8.33
CA GLN A 173 27.44 -17.78 -7.35
C GLN A 173 28.34 -16.54 -7.48
N GLU A 174 29.64 -16.73 -7.70
CA GLU A 174 30.59 -15.64 -7.93
C GLU A 174 30.25 -14.87 -9.23
N PHE A 175 29.91 -15.61 -10.30
CA PHE A 175 29.42 -15.02 -11.54
C PHE A 175 28.15 -14.19 -11.30
N LEU A 176 27.18 -14.74 -10.56
CA LEU A 176 25.89 -14.11 -10.33
C LEU A 176 26.01 -12.82 -9.52
N ASP A 177 26.79 -12.83 -8.43
CA ASP A 177 27.01 -11.66 -7.58
C ASP A 177 27.71 -10.53 -8.36
N LEU A 178 28.66 -10.89 -9.22
CA LEU A 178 29.35 -9.95 -10.10
C LEU A 178 28.42 -9.41 -11.20
N PHE A 179 27.66 -10.31 -11.84
CA PHE A 179 26.69 -9.97 -12.88
C PHE A 179 25.67 -8.97 -12.36
N TYR A 180 25.06 -9.19 -11.19
CA TYR A 180 24.06 -8.27 -10.66
C TYR A 180 24.64 -6.89 -10.32
N ARG A 181 25.83 -6.82 -9.72
CA ARG A 181 26.49 -5.53 -9.46
C ARG A 181 26.74 -4.74 -10.74
N ILE A 182 27.24 -5.40 -11.78
CA ILE A 182 27.49 -4.78 -13.08
C ILE A 182 26.18 -4.39 -13.76
N ASN A 183 25.20 -5.30 -13.78
CA ASN A 183 23.89 -5.08 -14.39
C ASN A 183 23.20 -3.87 -13.76
N ASP A 184 23.12 -3.80 -12.43
CA ASP A 184 22.47 -2.68 -11.74
C ASP A 184 23.17 -1.34 -12.04
N ASN A 185 24.51 -1.32 -12.14
CA ASN A 185 25.24 -0.13 -12.55
C ASN A 185 24.91 0.30 -14.00
N LEU A 186 24.86 -0.65 -14.93
CA LEU A 186 24.55 -0.37 -16.33
C LEU A 186 23.09 0.07 -16.52
N TRP A 187 22.15 -0.50 -15.76
CA TRP A 187 20.76 -0.03 -15.72
C TRP A 187 20.66 1.39 -15.21
N ASN A 188 21.36 1.74 -14.13
CA ASN A 188 21.44 3.13 -13.67
C ASN A 188 21.96 4.07 -14.77
N GLN A 189 22.97 3.68 -15.53
CA GLN A 189 23.47 4.49 -16.65
C GLN A 189 22.45 4.61 -17.79
N TYR A 190 21.72 3.53 -18.10
CA TYR A 190 20.64 3.54 -19.10
C TYR A 190 19.48 4.44 -18.67
N GLU A 191 19.08 4.39 -17.40
CA GLU A 191 18.00 5.20 -16.83
C GLU A 191 18.35 6.70 -16.76
N ASN A 192 19.64 7.03 -16.72
CA ASN A 192 20.16 8.39 -16.80
C ASN A 192 20.47 8.83 -18.25
N GLY A 193 20.15 8.01 -19.25
CA GLY A 193 20.37 8.33 -20.66
C GLY A 193 21.83 8.33 -21.11
N ILE A 194 22.74 7.80 -20.29
CA ILE A 194 24.18 7.72 -20.57
C ILE A 194 24.47 6.54 -21.51
N LEU A 195 23.78 5.42 -21.29
CA LEU A 195 23.99 4.17 -22.02
C LEU A 195 22.80 3.86 -22.92
N LYS A 196 23.05 3.28 -24.09
CA LYS A 196 21.99 2.76 -24.97
C LYS A 196 21.65 1.32 -24.62
N LYS A 197 20.41 0.93 -24.89
CA LYS A 197 19.88 -0.44 -24.70
C LYS A 197 20.75 -1.52 -25.34
N GLU A 198 21.19 -1.31 -26.57
CA GLU A 198 21.99 -2.28 -27.32
C GLU A 198 23.35 -2.52 -26.64
N VAL A 199 23.92 -1.46 -26.07
CA VAL A 199 25.20 -1.54 -25.36
C VAL A 199 25.02 -2.24 -24.01
N LEU A 200 23.99 -1.88 -23.23
CA LEU A 200 23.70 -2.50 -21.92
C LEU A 200 23.64 -4.02 -22.01
N ARG A 201 22.91 -4.53 -23.00
CA ARG A 201 22.59 -5.94 -23.17
C ARG A 201 23.82 -6.83 -23.26
N THR A 202 24.77 -6.45 -24.12
CA THR A 202 26.01 -7.20 -24.34
C THR A 202 27.05 -6.87 -23.27
N LYS A 203 27.18 -5.59 -22.90
CA LYS A 203 28.22 -5.10 -21.98
C LYS A 203 28.15 -5.75 -20.60
N ARG A 204 26.96 -6.05 -20.07
CA ARG A 204 26.82 -6.74 -18.78
C ARG A 204 27.49 -8.12 -18.76
N PHE A 205 27.49 -8.84 -19.89
CA PHE A 205 28.18 -10.13 -20.00
C PHE A 205 29.68 -9.93 -20.24
N GLU A 206 30.05 -9.00 -21.13
CA GLU A 206 31.46 -8.67 -21.40
C GLU A 206 32.20 -8.26 -20.12
N ASP A 207 31.65 -7.32 -19.37
CA ASP A 207 32.28 -6.81 -18.15
C ASP A 207 32.32 -7.89 -17.05
N THR A 208 31.30 -8.73 -16.96
CA THR A 208 31.27 -9.85 -16.00
C THR A 208 32.36 -10.86 -16.34
N PHE A 209 32.43 -11.32 -17.59
CA PHE A 209 33.44 -12.28 -18.02
C PHE A 209 34.86 -11.71 -17.91
N ALA A 210 35.06 -10.45 -18.29
CA ALA A 210 36.35 -9.79 -18.16
C ALA A 210 36.83 -9.76 -16.70
N GLN A 211 35.95 -9.41 -15.76
CA GLN A 211 36.29 -9.39 -14.34
C GLN A 211 36.50 -10.79 -13.73
N MET A 212 35.92 -11.84 -14.32
CA MET A 212 36.20 -13.23 -13.94
C MET A 212 37.44 -13.83 -14.60
N GLY A 213 38.11 -13.08 -15.49
CA GLY A 213 39.26 -13.57 -16.26
C GLY A 213 38.88 -14.52 -17.40
N ILE A 214 37.65 -14.42 -17.91
CA ILE A 214 37.11 -15.28 -18.98
C ILE A 214 37.21 -14.56 -20.32
N HIS A 215 37.92 -15.16 -21.27
CA HIS A 215 38.01 -14.68 -22.64
C HIS A 215 36.80 -15.15 -23.47
N ALA A 216 35.76 -14.33 -23.53
CA ALA A 216 34.47 -14.68 -24.09
C ALA A 216 34.32 -14.35 -25.59
N ASN A 217 35.32 -14.61 -26.46
CA ASN A 217 35.35 -14.30 -27.91
C ASN A 217 33.98 -14.45 -28.63
N GLY A 218 33.18 -13.38 -28.70
CA GLY A 218 31.82 -13.38 -29.26
C GLY A 218 30.73 -14.06 -28.41
N LEU A 219 31.12 -14.78 -27.34
CA LEU A 219 30.21 -15.46 -26.43
C LEU A 219 29.34 -14.49 -25.62
N SER A 220 29.84 -13.30 -25.27
CA SER A 220 29.04 -12.29 -24.57
C SER A 220 27.79 -11.87 -25.38
N GLN A 221 27.92 -11.76 -26.70
CA GLN A 221 26.79 -11.47 -27.58
C GLN A 221 25.80 -12.63 -27.59
N LYS A 222 26.29 -13.86 -27.73
CA LYS A 222 25.45 -15.06 -27.70
C LYS A 222 24.69 -15.21 -26.38
N MET A 223 25.37 -15.00 -25.24
CA MET A 223 24.75 -14.99 -23.91
C MET A 223 23.70 -13.88 -23.78
N SER A 224 23.97 -12.70 -24.33
CA SER A 224 23.02 -11.59 -24.35
C SER A 224 21.75 -11.92 -25.14
N ASP A 225 21.91 -12.45 -26.36
CA ASP A 225 20.79 -12.79 -27.24
C ASP A 225 19.92 -13.89 -26.63
N ASP A 226 20.56 -14.94 -26.12
CA ASP A 226 19.88 -16.06 -25.48
C ASP A 226 19.19 -15.58 -24.18
N TYR A 227 19.83 -14.75 -23.36
CA TYR A 227 19.21 -14.22 -22.14
C TYR A 227 17.97 -13.36 -22.43
N ILE A 228 18.04 -12.47 -23.44
CA ILE A 228 16.90 -11.63 -23.81
C ILE A 228 15.73 -12.45 -24.38
N THR A 229 16.03 -13.61 -24.98
CA THR A 229 15.02 -14.50 -25.54
C THR A 229 14.44 -15.46 -24.50
N GLU A 230 15.26 -16.00 -23.61
CA GLU A 230 14.89 -17.09 -22.69
C GLU A 230 14.41 -16.58 -21.32
N SER A 231 15.00 -15.50 -20.79
CA SER A 231 14.62 -14.95 -19.48
C SER A 231 13.13 -14.56 -19.40
N PRO A 232 12.55 -13.89 -20.43
CA PRO A 232 11.14 -13.52 -20.42
C PRO A 232 10.16 -14.69 -20.46
N LEU A 233 10.61 -15.91 -20.78
CA LEU A 233 9.78 -17.11 -20.82
C LEU A 233 9.57 -17.72 -19.43
N LYS A 234 10.37 -17.30 -18.45
CA LYS A 234 10.22 -17.76 -17.06
C LYS A 234 9.02 -17.06 -16.41
N THR A 235 8.35 -17.76 -15.51
CA THR A 235 7.02 -17.39 -15.02
C THR A 235 6.96 -17.20 -13.50
N ALA A 236 8.09 -17.12 -12.80
CA ALA A 236 8.05 -16.86 -11.35
C ALA A 236 7.50 -15.45 -11.09
N LEU A 237 6.53 -15.37 -10.19
CA LEU A 237 5.89 -14.14 -9.75
C LEU A 237 6.05 -14.01 -8.23
N PHE A 238 5.95 -12.79 -7.72
CA PHE A 238 5.85 -12.60 -6.27
C PHE A 238 4.58 -13.28 -5.72
N PRO A 239 4.63 -13.81 -4.48
CA PRO A 239 3.48 -14.45 -3.86
C PRO A 239 2.23 -13.57 -3.89
N HIS A 240 1.07 -14.19 -4.11
CA HIS A 240 -0.24 -13.55 -4.17
C HIS A 240 -0.49 -12.60 -5.35
N THR A 241 0.38 -12.58 -6.36
CA THR A 241 0.22 -11.73 -7.55
C THR A 241 -1.14 -11.92 -8.22
N HIS A 242 -1.47 -13.14 -8.65
CA HIS A 242 -2.72 -13.41 -9.37
C HIS A 242 -3.96 -13.15 -8.53
N GLU A 243 -3.95 -13.59 -7.27
CA GLU A 243 -5.08 -13.47 -6.37
C GLU A 243 -5.36 -12.00 -6.02
N THR A 244 -4.32 -11.19 -5.87
CA THR A 244 -4.49 -9.75 -5.64
C THR A 244 -4.95 -9.03 -6.91
N LEU A 245 -4.39 -9.31 -8.08
CA LEU A 245 -4.83 -8.67 -9.32
C LEU A 245 -6.28 -9.03 -9.66
N SER A 246 -6.69 -10.29 -9.44
CA SER A 246 -8.10 -10.72 -9.58
C SER A 246 -9.01 -9.95 -8.65
N TYR A 247 -8.67 -9.88 -7.36
CA TYR A 247 -9.44 -9.12 -6.37
C TYR A 247 -9.60 -7.66 -6.78
N LEU A 248 -8.54 -7.00 -7.24
CA LEU A 248 -8.59 -5.60 -7.63
C LEU A 248 -9.48 -5.37 -8.87
N ASN A 249 -9.43 -6.27 -9.85
CA ASN A 249 -10.34 -6.25 -11.00
C ASN A 249 -11.80 -6.48 -10.59
N GLU A 250 -12.07 -7.45 -9.72
CA GLU A 250 -13.41 -7.74 -9.19
C GLU A 250 -14.00 -6.56 -8.41
N LYS A 251 -13.16 -5.76 -7.75
CA LYS A 251 -13.54 -4.51 -7.09
C LYS A 251 -13.78 -3.34 -8.05
N GLY A 252 -13.48 -3.52 -9.34
CA GLY A 252 -13.68 -2.51 -10.38
C GLY A 252 -12.56 -1.46 -10.46
N TYR A 253 -11.37 -1.76 -9.95
CA TYR A 253 -10.20 -0.92 -10.21
C TYR A 253 -9.67 -1.16 -11.63
N ARG A 254 -9.13 -0.09 -12.23
CA ARG A 254 -8.48 -0.15 -13.53
C ARG A 254 -6.98 -0.36 -13.32
N LEU A 255 -6.43 -1.44 -13.86
CA LEU A 255 -5.02 -1.80 -13.66
C LEU A 255 -4.21 -1.47 -14.91
N PHE A 256 -3.06 -0.84 -14.72
CA PHE A 256 -2.11 -0.50 -15.77
C PHE A 256 -0.70 -0.90 -15.37
N LEU A 257 0.13 -1.20 -16.34
CA LEU A 257 1.57 -1.36 -16.13
C LEU A 257 2.32 -0.10 -16.55
N ILE A 258 3.36 0.27 -15.81
CA ILE A 258 4.32 1.31 -16.16
C ILE A 258 5.75 0.84 -15.85
N THR A 259 6.55 0.63 -16.89
CA THR A 259 7.85 -0.05 -16.75
C THR A 259 8.97 0.63 -17.56
N ASN A 260 10.18 0.62 -17.00
CA ASN A 260 11.40 1.02 -17.72
C ASN A 260 11.97 -0.11 -18.58
N GLY A 261 11.48 -1.35 -18.42
CA GLY A 261 11.94 -2.50 -19.19
C GLY A 261 11.68 -2.37 -20.69
N PHE A 262 12.43 -3.15 -21.47
CA PHE A 262 12.36 -3.15 -22.94
C PHE A 262 11.03 -3.73 -23.43
N THR A 263 10.34 -3.02 -24.33
CA THR A 263 8.96 -3.36 -24.72
C THR A 263 8.83 -4.82 -25.18
N GLU A 264 9.73 -5.28 -26.05
CA GLU A 264 9.69 -6.65 -26.59
C GLU A 264 9.90 -7.72 -25.51
N VAL A 265 10.61 -7.39 -24.43
CA VAL A 265 10.83 -8.29 -23.29
C VAL A 265 9.60 -8.31 -22.38
N GLN A 266 9.06 -7.13 -22.06
CA GLN A 266 7.93 -7.02 -21.12
C GLN A 266 6.66 -7.65 -21.69
N VAL A 267 6.39 -7.50 -23.00
CA VAL A 267 5.27 -8.18 -23.69
C VAL A 267 5.35 -9.70 -23.52
N VAL A 268 6.55 -10.28 -23.71
CA VAL A 268 6.75 -11.73 -23.58
C VAL A 268 6.53 -12.19 -22.14
N LYS A 269 7.07 -11.46 -21.15
CA LYS A 269 6.88 -11.75 -19.72
C LYS A 269 5.40 -11.82 -19.37
N ILE A 270 4.66 -10.75 -19.65
CA ILE A 270 3.25 -10.60 -19.28
C ILE A 270 2.40 -11.70 -19.89
N LYS A 271 2.68 -12.08 -21.13
CA LYS A 271 1.98 -13.16 -21.82
C LYS A 271 2.27 -14.53 -21.18
N HIS A 272 3.55 -14.85 -20.95
CA HIS A 272 3.93 -16.17 -20.42
C HIS A 272 3.57 -16.34 -18.94
N SER A 273 3.57 -15.27 -18.16
CA SER A 273 3.13 -15.30 -16.76
C SER A 273 1.62 -15.10 -16.59
N SER A 274 0.83 -15.11 -17.68
CA SER A 274 -0.63 -14.95 -17.63
C SER A 274 -1.09 -13.67 -16.91
N LEU A 275 -0.30 -12.60 -17.01
CA LEU A 275 -0.62 -11.29 -16.42
C LEU A 275 -1.47 -10.43 -17.36
N GLU A 276 -1.41 -10.67 -18.67
CA GLU A 276 -2.09 -9.88 -19.70
C GLU A 276 -3.57 -9.61 -19.41
N PRO A 277 -4.39 -10.60 -18.97
CA PRO A 277 -5.81 -10.38 -18.74
C PRO A 277 -6.15 -9.38 -17.62
N TYR A 278 -5.20 -9.07 -16.73
CA TYR A 278 -5.47 -8.17 -15.61
C TYR A 278 -5.34 -6.69 -15.98
N PHE A 279 -4.53 -6.36 -16.99
CA PHE A 279 -4.14 -4.99 -17.27
C PHE A 279 -4.82 -4.46 -18.52
N GLU A 280 -5.42 -3.27 -18.42
CA GLU A 280 -6.02 -2.60 -19.57
C GLU A 280 -4.96 -2.11 -20.58
N LYS A 281 -3.78 -1.74 -20.07
CA LYS A 281 -2.68 -1.21 -20.88
C LYS A 281 -1.34 -1.33 -20.16
N MET A 282 -0.29 -1.63 -20.92
CA MET A 282 1.10 -1.44 -20.52
C MET A 282 1.64 -0.14 -21.13
N ILE A 283 2.36 0.63 -20.32
CA ILE A 283 3.10 1.82 -20.72
C ILE A 283 4.58 1.53 -20.53
N THR A 284 5.34 1.58 -21.62
CA THR A 284 6.80 1.43 -21.56
C THR A 284 7.49 2.79 -21.63
N SER A 285 8.72 2.84 -21.12
CA SER A 285 9.57 4.03 -21.29
C SER A 285 9.89 4.35 -22.76
N GLU A 286 9.99 3.33 -23.61
CA GLU A 286 10.23 3.47 -25.06
C GLU A 286 9.04 4.14 -25.76
N GLU A 287 7.80 3.74 -25.44
CA GLU A 287 6.60 4.40 -25.95
C GLU A 287 6.43 5.83 -25.44
N ALA A 288 6.77 6.08 -24.17
CA ALA A 288 6.66 7.40 -23.57
C ALA A 288 7.80 8.35 -24.02
N GLY A 289 8.91 7.82 -24.53
CA GLY A 289 10.14 8.56 -24.82
C GLY A 289 10.89 9.06 -23.58
N TYR A 290 10.46 8.63 -22.39
CA TYR A 290 11.04 9.01 -21.09
C TYR A 290 10.89 7.85 -20.12
N GLN A 291 11.90 7.62 -19.30
CA GLN A 291 11.90 6.60 -18.25
C GLN A 291 11.41 7.18 -16.91
N LYS A 292 10.95 6.31 -16.01
CA LYS A 292 10.88 6.63 -14.58
C LYS A 292 12.31 6.97 -14.10
N PRO A 293 12.48 7.99 -13.24
CA PRO A 293 11.47 8.76 -12.51
C PRO A 293 11.02 10.04 -13.23
N HIS A 294 11.35 10.23 -14.51
CA HIS A 294 11.11 11.48 -15.20
C HIS A 294 9.61 11.77 -15.33
N ARG A 295 9.16 12.96 -14.94
CA ARG A 295 7.72 13.30 -14.83
C ARG A 295 6.87 12.97 -16.07
N LYS A 296 7.48 13.02 -17.27
CA LYS A 296 6.79 12.83 -18.55
C LYS A 296 6.29 11.40 -18.76
N ILE A 297 6.89 10.37 -18.16
CA ILE A 297 6.35 9.01 -18.28
C ILE A 297 5.01 8.88 -17.56
N PHE A 298 4.90 9.46 -16.36
CA PHE A 298 3.65 9.48 -15.60
C PHE A 298 2.58 10.34 -16.27
N GLU A 299 2.97 11.48 -16.85
CA GLU A 299 2.06 12.31 -17.66
C GLU A 299 1.55 11.57 -18.89
N TYR A 300 2.44 10.90 -19.61
CA TYR A 300 2.11 10.07 -20.76
C TYR A 300 1.15 8.93 -20.37
N ALA A 301 1.43 8.24 -19.26
CA ALA A 301 0.59 7.16 -18.76
C ALA A 301 -0.82 7.66 -18.46
N LEU A 302 -0.98 8.71 -17.64
CA LEU A 302 -2.31 9.27 -17.31
C LEU A 302 -3.09 9.71 -18.55
N LYS A 303 -2.41 10.34 -19.52
CA LYS A 303 -3.03 10.77 -20.78
C LYS A 303 -3.53 9.57 -21.59
N ASN A 304 -2.72 8.54 -21.72
CA ASN A 304 -3.00 7.36 -22.55
C ASN A 304 -4.01 6.38 -21.94
N THR A 305 -4.26 6.46 -20.63
CA THR A 305 -5.25 5.65 -19.92
C THR A 305 -6.52 6.44 -19.57
N HIS A 306 -6.56 7.72 -19.94
CA HIS A 306 -7.61 8.68 -19.56
C HIS A 306 -7.83 8.75 -18.04
N SER A 307 -6.76 8.57 -17.27
CA SER A 307 -6.80 8.52 -15.82
C SER A 307 -6.62 9.90 -15.20
N ARG A 308 -7.37 10.19 -14.14
CA ARG A 308 -7.20 11.44 -13.37
C ARG A 308 -6.13 11.23 -12.32
N LYS A 309 -5.18 12.16 -12.26
CA LYS A 309 -4.06 12.17 -11.29
C LYS A 309 -4.52 11.96 -9.83
N LYS A 310 -5.61 12.61 -9.41
CA LYS A 310 -6.15 12.52 -8.03
C LYS A 310 -6.78 11.17 -7.69
N GLU A 311 -7.04 10.33 -8.68
CA GLU A 311 -7.64 9.00 -8.55
C GLU A 311 -6.65 7.90 -8.97
N SER A 312 -5.37 8.25 -9.08
CA SER A 312 -4.30 7.36 -9.52
C SER A 312 -3.30 7.15 -8.38
N ILE A 313 -2.73 5.96 -8.33
CA ILE A 313 -1.69 5.58 -7.37
C ILE A 313 -0.69 4.64 -8.06
N MET A 314 0.59 4.85 -7.76
CA MET A 314 1.71 4.05 -8.27
C MET A 314 2.08 2.97 -7.26
N ILE A 315 2.25 1.73 -7.71
CA ILE A 315 2.66 0.58 -6.91
C ILE A 315 3.97 0.06 -7.53
N GLY A 316 5.04 0.03 -6.74
CA GLY A 316 6.35 -0.42 -7.21
C GLY A 316 7.34 -0.65 -6.06
N ASP A 317 8.48 -1.26 -6.37
CA ASP A 317 9.56 -1.55 -5.42
C ASP A 317 10.70 -0.53 -5.50
N ASP A 318 10.84 0.21 -6.60
CA ASP A 318 11.95 1.14 -6.72
C ASP A 318 11.63 2.50 -6.07
N LEU A 319 12.35 2.80 -5.00
CA LEU A 319 12.18 4.06 -4.24
C LEU A 319 12.37 5.31 -5.11
N GLU A 320 13.35 5.34 -6.00
CA GLU A 320 13.61 6.54 -6.80
C GLU A 320 12.69 6.60 -8.01
N ASN A 321 12.61 5.49 -8.77
CA ASN A 321 11.87 5.38 -10.02
C ASN A 321 10.35 5.41 -9.80
N ASP A 322 9.81 4.54 -8.95
CA ASP A 322 8.37 4.36 -8.77
C ASP A 322 7.82 5.31 -7.73
N ILE A 323 8.49 5.38 -6.57
CA ILE A 323 7.95 6.06 -5.40
C ILE A 323 8.22 7.57 -5.47
N PHE A 324 9.48 7.98 -5.45
CA PHE A 324 9.83 9.39 -5.45
C PHE A 324 9.53 10.05 -6.79
N GLY A 325 9.70 9.34 -7.90
CA GLY A 325 9.26 9.75 -9.23
C GLY A 325 7.77 10.10 -9.28
N ALA A 326 6.90 9.16 -8.93
CA ALA A 326 5.45 9.39 -8.94
C ALA A 326 5.02 10.45 -7.94
N ARG A 327 5.63 10.48 -6.74
CA ARG A 327 5.32 11.48 -5.71
C ARG A 327 5.70 12.90 -6.14
N ARG A 328 6.88 13.10 -6.73
CA ARG A 328 7.29 14.40 -7.30
C ARG A 328 6.37 14.82 -8.43
N PHE A 329 5.91 13.87 -9.24
CA PHE A 329 4.88 14.14 -10.21
C PHE A 329 3.54 14.48 -9.55
N GLY A 330 3.23 13.97 -8.35
CA GLY A 330 2.05 14.29 -7.54
C GLY A 330 0.98 13.20 -7.53
N ILE A 331 1.37 11.95 -7.75
CA ILE A 331 0.57 10.73 -7.60
C ILE A 331 0.92 10.09 -6.24
N ASP A 332 -0.06 9.50 -5.56
CA ASP A 332 0.21 8.74 -4.34
C ASP A 332 0.96 7.44 -4.65
N THR A 333 1.53 6.79 -3.64
CA THR A 333 2.38 5.61 -3.86
C THR A 333 2.14 4.50 -2.85
N VAL A 334 2.18 3.26 -3.31
CA VAL A 334 2.35 2.07 -2.47
C VAL A 334 3.75 1.53 -2.72
N PHE A 335 4.61 1.57 -1.70
CA PHE A 335 5.94 0.98 -1.78
C PHE A 335 5.87 -0.51 -1.43
N PHE A 336 6.21 -1.37 -2.40
CA PHE A 336 6.37 -2.80 -2.19
C PHE A 336 7.78 -3.08 -1.63
N ASN A 337 7.85 -3.40 -0.34
CA ASN A 337 9.09 -3.55 0.41
C ASN A 337 9.17 -4.91 1.13
N PRO A 338 9.21 -6.03 0.39
CA PRO A 338 9.24 -7.36 1.00
C PRO A 338 10.48 -7.57 1.89
N GLU A 339 11.59 -6.91 1.55
CA GLU A 339 12.87 -7.01 2.27
C GLU A 339 12.98 -6.06 3.48
N LYS A 340 11.96 -5.22 3.74
CA LYS A 340 11.94 -4.25 4.85
C LYS A 340 13.16 -3.33 4.84
N ILE A 341 13.58 -2.89 3.66
CA ILE A 341 14.69 -1.94 3.53
C ILE A 341 14.35 -0.65 4.29
N LYS A 342 15.35 -0.07 4.95
CA LYS A 342 15.19 1.19 5.68
C LYS A 342 15.37 2.37 4.73
N TYR A 343 14.48 3.34 4.82
CA TYR A 343 14.51 4.57 4.04
C TYR A 343 14.00 5.73 4.89
N GLN A 344 14.39 6.97 4.54
CA GLN A 344 14.14 8.14 5.39
C GLN A 344 12.91 8.96 4.99
N GLN A 345 12.44 8.83 3.75
CA GLN A 345 11.35 9.64 3.21
C GLN A 345 10.00 8.94 3.42
N GLN A 346 8.91 9.68 3.58
CA GLN A 346 7.58 9.08 3.77
C GLN A 346 7.00 8.57 2.44
N THR A 347 6.42 7.38 2.43
CA THR A 347 5.55 6.86 1.37
C THR A 347 4.08 7.13 1.71
N THR A 348 3.16 7.07 0.74
CA THR A 348 1.72 7.14 1.07
C THR A 348 1.28 5.87 1.80
N PHE A 349 1.66 4.71 1.26
CA PHE A 349 1.52 3.40 1.88
C PHE A 349 2.80 2.58 1.65
N GLU A 350 3.01 1.59 2.52
CA GLU A 350 4.05 0.58 2.39
C GLU A 350 3.42 -0.79 2.65
N ILE A 351 3.81 -1.78 1.87
CA ILE A 351 3.36 -3.17 1.97
C ILE A 351 4.56 -4.10 1.91
N GLN A 352 4.45 -5.27 2.53
CA GLN A 352 5.49 -6.31 2.45
C GLN A 352 5.04 -7.47 1.56
N SER A 353 3.73 -7.63 1.38
CA SER A 353 3.11 -8.62 0.53
C SER A 353 2.14 -7.96 -0.42
N LEU A 354 2.03 -8.46 -1.66
CA LEU A 354 0.98 -8.03 -2.57
C LEU A 354 -0.42 -8.31 -2.03
N ALA A 355 -0.58 -9.25 -1.07
CA ALA A 355 -1.86 -9.47 -0.40
C ALA A 355 -2.32 -8.25 0.44
N ASP A 356 -1.38 -7.44 0.95
CA ASP A 356 -1.68 -6.28 1.80
C ASP A 356 -2.43 -5.18 1.04
N LEU A 357 -2.33 -5.17 -0.30
CA LEU A 357 -3.10 -4.26 -1.17
C LEU A 357 -4.61 -4.36 -0.92
N ARG A 358 -5.12 -5.52 -0.51
CA ARG A 358 -6.55 -5.74 -0.18
C ARG A 358 -7.01 -5.00 1.08
N THR A 359 -6.07 -4.54 1.91
CA THR A 359 -6.38 -3.72 3.09
C THR A 359 -6.44 -2.23 2.74
N ILE A 360 -5.85 -1.85 1.61
CA ILE A 360 -5.82 -0.48 1.10
C ILE A 360 -7.00 -0.22 0.14
N PHE A 361 -7.37 -1.24 -0.65
CA PHE A 361 -8.32 -1.17 -1.76
C PHE A 361 -9.50 -2.13 -1.60
#